data_AF-A0A938BNL3-F1
#
_entry.id   AF-A0A938BNL3-F1
#
_cell.length_a   1.000
_cell.length_b   1.000
_cell.length_c   1.000
_cell.angle_alpha   90.00
_cell.angle_beta   90.00
_cell.angle_gamma   90.00
#
_symmetry.space_group_name_H-M   'P 1'
#
loop_
_entity.id
_entity.type
_entity.pdbx_description
1 polymer ?
#
loop_
_entity_poly.entity_id
_entity_poly.type
_entity_poly.pdbx_seq_one_letter_code
_entity_poly.pdbx_strand_id
1 'polypeptide(L)'
;MAQPAAPDTRSGGPAAGTGAPPALISPRRLDFVDALRGAAALYVIVFHVALIPNPPLVVPQWAHTILMNGGTGVTLFFVLSAFTLCYTLDARRDEPQLKRRFYLRRILRIVPLYFCWLAFMIPWTYGTDWLGDQIPYRFVALCAGFLFNMVPGGQEGIVWASWTLGVEMLVYLAFPFLFFFVNTAGRAVLLL
;
A
#
# COMPACT_ATOMS: atom_id res chain seq x y z
N MET A 1 -69.07 -36.41 42.12
CA MET A 1 -69.15 -34.94 42.27
C MET A 1 -68.35 -34.33 41.13
N ALA A 2 -68.87 -33.25 40.54
CA ALA A 2 -68.67 -32.80 39.16
C ALA A 2 -67.30 -32.18 38.78
N GLN A 3 -67.04 -32.17 37.46
CA GLN A 3 -66.11 -31.35 36.64
C GLN A 3 -66.18 -29.83 36.91
N PRO A 4 -65.46 -28.91 36.19
CA PRO A 4 -64.15 -28.92 35.51
C PRO A 4 -63.35 -27.59 35.70
N ALA A 5 -62.12 -27.48 35.17
CA ALA A 5 -61.60 -26.21 34.60
C ALA A 5 -60.41 -26.48 33.66
N ALA A 6 -60.55 -26.07 32.40
CA ALA A 6 -59.51 -26.01 31.38
C ALA A 6 -58.88 -24.59 31.33
N PRO A 7 -58.18 -24.21 30.25
CA PRO A 7 -56.73 -24.14 30.09
C PRO A 7 -56.18 -22.71 30.26
N ASP A 8 -54.90 -22.55 30.61
CA ASP A 8 -54.22 -21.24 30.45
C ASP A 8 -53.21 -21.29 29.31
N THR A 9 -53.63 -20.66 28.22
CA THR A 9 -52.86 -20.32 27.04
C THR A 9 -52.09 -19.02 27.30
N ARG A 10 -50.77 -19.09 27.50
CA ARG A 10 -49.85 -17.95 27.27
C ARG A 10 -48.58 -18.48 26.61
N SER A 11 -48.47 -18.48 25.29
CA SER A 11 -47.94 -17.36 24.49
C SER A 11 -46.64 -16.75 25.06
N GLY A 12 -45.54 -17.49 24.90
CA GLY A 12 -44.18 -16.95 24.95
C GLY A 12 -43.51 -17.26 23.62
N GLY A 13 -43.33 -16.24 22.78
CA GLY A 13 -42.87 -16.36 21.39
C GLY A 13 -41.48 -16.98 21.21
N PRO A 14 -41.11 -17.32 19.96
CA PRO A 14 -39.81 -17.87 19.63
C PRO A 14 -38.73 -16.90 20.09
N ALA A 15 -37.84 -17.39 20.95
CA ALA A 15 -36.62 -16.70 21.35
C ALA A 15 -35.93 -16.20 20.07
N ALA A 16 -35.93 -14.89 19.91
CA ALA A 16 -35.27 -14.20 18.83
C ALA A 16 -33.81 -14.69 18.78
N GLY A 17 -33.47 -15.41 17.71
CA GLY A 17 -32.10 -15.76 17.41
C GLY A 17 -31.30 -14.47 17.44
N THR A 18 -30.42 -14.36 18.41
CA THR A 18 -29.34 -13.39 18.43
C THR A 18 -28.47 -13.68 17.22
N GLY A 19 -28.84 -13.06 16.10
CA GLY A 19 -28.02 -12.94 14.91
C GLY A 19 -26.80 -12.12 15.28
N ALA A 20 -25.83 -12.75 15.94
CA ALA A 20 -24.47 -12.26 15.97
C ALA A 20 -24.09 -12.03 14.50
N PRO A 21 -23.69 -10.82 14.10
CA PRO A 21 -23.20 -10.60 12.75
C PRO A 21 -22.12 -11.65 12.49
N PRO A 22 -22.14 -12.34 11.33
CA PRO A 22 -21.16 -13.37 11.02
C PRO A 22 -19.79 -12.79 11.32
N ALA A 23 -19.07 -13.42 12.24
CA ALA A 23 -17.74 -12.99 12.64
C ALA A 23 -16.93 -12.84 11.36
N LEU A 24 -16.69 -11.58 10.95
CA LEU A 24 -15.91 -11.29 9.76
C LEU A 24 -14.57 -11.95 10.00
N ILE A 25 -14.30 -13.05 9.29
CA ILE A 25 -13.04 -13.76 9.36
C ILE A 25 -11.98 -12.73 9.03
N SER A 26 -11.35 -12.20 10.07
CA SER A 26 -10.31 -11.21 9.92
C SER A 26 -9.11 -12.03 9.45
N PRO A 27 -8.58 -11.77 8.25
CA PRO A 27 -7.45 -12.53 7.75
C PRO A 27 -6.35 -12.53 8.80
N ARG A 28 -5.84 -13.73 9.13
CA ARG A 28 -4.82 -13.89 10.17
C ARG A 28 -3.65 -12.99 9.82
N ARG A 29 -3.38 -11.98 10.65
CA ARG A 29 -2.29 -11.05 10.42
C ARG A 29 -0.97 -11.79 10.56
N LEU A 30 -0.11 -11.66 9.56
CA LEU A 30 1.20 -12.32 9.54
C LEU A 30 2.23 -11.37 10.15
N ASP A 31 2.31 -11.36 11.48
CA ASP A 31 3.12 -10.38 12.22
C ASP A 31 4.61 -10.46 11.85
N PHE A 32 5.11 -11.65 11.49
CA PHE A 32 6.49 -11.82 11.02
C PHE A 32 6.77 -11.07 9.71
N VAL A 33 5.78 -10.99 8.80
CA VAL A 33 5.93 -10.28 7.53
C VAL A 33 5.97 -8.77 7.79
N ASP A 34 5.12 -8.29 8.70
CA ASP A 34 5.12 -6.88 9.07
C ASP A 34 6.41 -6.49 9.81
N ALA A 35 6.98 -7.37 10.64
CA ALA A 35 8.29 -7.17 11.24
C ALA A 35 9.41 -7.08 10.18
N LEU A 36 9.38 -7.96 9.17
CA LEU A 36 10.36 -7.96 8.09
C LEU A 36 10.24 -6.70 7.21
N ARG A 37 9.01 -6.21 6.97
CA ARG A 37 8.78 -4.92 6.32
C ARG A 37 9.33 -3.76 7.13
N GLY A 38 9.17 -3.79 8.45
CA GLY A 38 9.77 -2.82 9.36
C GLY A 38 11.30 -2.82 9.29
N ALA A 39 11.92 -4.01 9.29
CA ALA A 39 13.36 -4.15 9.14
C ALA A 39 13.85 -3.61 7.78
N ALA A 40 13.14 -3.92 6.70
CA ALA A 40 13.44 -3.41 5.36
C ALA A 40 13.34 -1.88 5.31
N ALA A 41 12.28 -1.30 5.88
CA ALA A 41 12.11 0.15 5.95
C ALA A 41 13.20 0.82 6.79
N LEU A 42 13.59 0.23 7.92
CA LEU A 42 14.67 0.75 8.76
C LEU A 42 16.01 0.75 8.02
N TYR A 43 16.31 -0.31 7.28
CA TYR A 43 17.53 -0.37 6.47
C TYR A 43 17.55 0.73 5.39
N VAL A 44 16.42 1.01 4.75
CA VAL A 44 16.28 2.14 3.81
C VAL A 44 16.52 3.48 4.51
N ILE A 45 16.02 3.67 5.73
CA ILE A 45 16.27 4.89 6.52
C ILE A 45 17.77 5.05 6.78
N VAL A 46 18.46 3.99 7.22
CA VAL A 46 19.91 4.03 7.48
C VAL A 46 20.70 4.39 6.22
N PHE A 47 20.34 3.82 5.08
CA PHE A 47 20.91 4.16 3.78
C PHE A 47 20.76 5.65 3.46
N HIS A 48 19.55 6.19 3.62
CA HIS A 48 19.23 7.59 3.37
C HIS A 48 19.99 8.52 4.33
N VAL A 49 20.04 8.23 5.63
CA VAL A 49 20.78 9.02 6.62
C VAL A 49 22.28 9.07 6.31
N ALA A 50 22.85 8.00 5.75
CA ALA A 50 24.26 7.97 5.39
C ALA A 50 24.60 8.76 4.12
N LEU A 51 23.67 8.82 3.15
CA LEU A 51 23.92 9.37 1.80
C LEU A 51 23.34 10.76 1.55
N ILE A 52 22.27 11.16 2.24
CA ILE A 52 21.65 12.47 2.08
C ILE A 52 22.57 13.62 2.48
N PRO A 53 23.32 13.55 3.60
CA PRO A 53 24.19 14.64 4.00
C PRO A 53 25.22 14.94 2.90
N ASN A 54 25.48 16.23 2.68
CA ASN A 54 26.56 16.67 1.81
C ASN A 54 27.55 17.51 2.64
N PRO A 55 28.76 16.98 2.96
CA PRO A 55 29.32 15.70 2.50
C PRO A 55 28.69 14.47 3.18
N PRO A 56 28.74 13.28 2.54
CA PRO A 56 28.22 12.04 3.12
C PRO A 56 28.89 11.68 4.45
N LEU A 57 28.18 10.93 5.30
CA LEU A 57 28.76 10.45 6.55
C LEU A 57 29.93 9.51 6.29
N VAL A 58 30.96 9.59 7.14
CA VAL A 58 32.11 8.68 7.05
C VAL A 58 31.67 7.29 7.52
N VAL A 59 31.57 6.36 6.58
CA VAL A 59 31.17 4.97 6.83
C VAL A 59 32.43 4.09 6.86
N PRO A 60 32.56 3.17 7.84
CA PRO A 60 33.63 2.18 7.84
C PRO A 60 33.63 1.32 6.56
N GLN A 61 34.81 0.97 6.05
CA GLN A 61 34.96 0.21 4.80
C GLN A 61 34.18 -1.13 4.80
N TRP A 62 34.12 -1.81 5.94
CA TRP A 62 33.38 -3.06 6.09
C TRP A 62 31.85 -2.90 5.95
N ALA A 63 31.33 -1.72 6.30
CA ALA A 63 29.91 -1.39 6.22
C ALA A 63 29.53 -0.75 4.88
N HIS A 64 30.51 -0.26 4.12
CA HIS A 64 30.30 0.49 2.89
C HIS A 64 29.49 -0.31 1.85
N THR A 65 29.85 -1.55 1.55
CA THR A 65 29.13 -2.39 0.57
C THR A 65 27.69 -2.66 1.00
N ILE A 66 27.46 -2.85 2.30
CA ILE A 66 26.12 -3.10 2.84
C ILE A 66 25.30 -1.81 2.74
N LEU A 67 25.85 -0.66 3.11
CA LEU A 67 25.12 0.60 3.00
C LEU A 67 24.80 0.93 1.55
N MET A 68 25.77 0.88 0.63
CA MET A 68 25.55 1.24 -0.78
C MET A 68 24.51 0.36 -1.49
N ASN A 69 24.20 -0.82 -0.96
CA ASN A 69 23.13 -1.70 -1.45
C ASN A 69 21.74 -1.43 -0.84
N GLY A 70 21.50 -0.25 -0.25
CA GLY A 70 20.22 0.11 0.37
C GLY A 70 18.98 -0.06 -0.53
N GLY A 71 19.15 -0.03 -1.86
CA GLY A 71 18.10 -0.36 -2.83
C GLY A 71 17.50 -1.76 -2.65
N THR A 72 18.28 -2.73 -2.15
CA THR A 72 17.79 -4.09 -1.84
C THR A 72 16.71 -4.09 -0.75
N GLY A 73 16.77 -3.14 0.20
CA GLY A 73 15.73 -2.95 1.21
C GLY A 73 14.39 -2.54 0.59
N VAL A 74 14.44 -1.66 -0.41
CA VAL A 74 13.25 -1.23 -1.17
C VAL A 74 12.64 -2.41 -1.92
N THR A 75 13.46 -3.21 -2.59
CA THR A 75 13.01 -4.43 -3.29
C THR A 75 12.33 -5.41 -2.32
N LEU A 76 12.94 -5.69 -1.17
CA LEU A 76 12.36 -6.57 -0.17
C LEU A 76 11.02 -6.03 0.36
N PHE A 77 10.95 -4.73 0.64
CA PHE A 77 9.70 -4.09 1.07
C PHE A 77 8.57 -4.26 0.05
N PHE A 78 8.87 -4.09 -1.24
CA PHE A 78 7.89 -4.30 -2.32
C PHE A 78 7.44 -5.75 -2.44
N VAL A 79 8.36 -6.71 -2.39
CA VAL A 79 8.04 -8.15 -2.46
C VAL A 79 7.10 -8.55 -1.32
N LEU A 80 7.40 -8.11 -0.09
CA LEU A 80 6.56 -8.42 1.08
C LEU A 80 5.21 -7.71 1.03
N SER A 81 5.19 -6.49 0.50
CA SER A 81 3.93 -5.74 0.30
C SER A 81 3.06 -6.42 -0.76
N ALA A 82 3.63 -6.91 -1.86
CA ALA A 82 2.91 -7.68 -2.87
C ALA A 82 2.40 -9.03 -2.32
N PHE A 83 3.22 -9.74 -1.53
CA PHE A 83 2.81 -10.99 -0.90
C PHE A 83 1.61 -10.80 0.04
N THR A 84 1.69 -9.83 0.95
CA THR A 84 0.58 -9.52 1.88
C THR A 84 -0.67 -9.04 1.14
N LEU A 85 -0.50 -8.39 -0.01
CA LEU A 85 -1.59 -7.98 -0.89
C LEU A 85 -2.35 -9.19 -1.44
N CYS A 86 -1.63 -10.16 -2.01
CA CYS A 86 -2.21 -11.41 -2.51
C CYS A 86 -2.91 -12.18 -1.39
N TYR A 87 -2.24 -12.34 -0.24
CA TYR A 87 -2.75 -13.10 0.90
C TYR A 87 -4.07 -12.51 1.47
N THR A 88 -4.13 -11.19 1.62
CA THR A 88 -5.33 -10.52 2.16
C THR A 88 -6.50 -10.53 1.18
N LEU A 89 -6.20 -10.50 -0.13
CA LEU A 89 -7.24 -10.50 -1.16
C LEU A 89 -7.88 -11.87 -1.33
N ASP A 90 -7.08 -12.94 -1.28
CA ASP A 90 -7.58 -14.32 -1.32
C ASP A 90 -8.52 -14.61 -0.13
N ALA A 91 -8.14 -14.18 1.07
CA ALA A 91 -8.97 -14.32 2.26
C ALA A 91 -10.29 -13.52 2.24
N ARG A 92 -10.44 -12.55 1.33
CA ARG A 92 -11.64 -11.69 1.20
C ARG A 92 -12.38 -11.88 -0.13
N ARG A 93 -12.09 -12.96 -0.86
CA ARG A 93 -12.60 -13.23 -2.21
C ARG A 93 -14.12 -13.13 -2.33
N ASP A 94 -14.83 -13.52 -1.27
CA ASP A 94 -16.30 -13.57 -1.24
C ASP A 94 -16.97 -12.28 -0.73
N GLU A 95 -16.20 -11.22 -0.41
CA GLU A 95 -16.77 -9.95 0.02
C GLU A 95 -17.43 -9.18 -1.15
N PRO A 96 -18.71 -8.75 -1.04
CA PRO A 96 -19.32 -7.88 -2.03
C PRO A 96 -18.59 -6.52 -2.07
N GLN A 97 -18.35 -6.01 -3.29
CA GLN A 97 -17.65 -4.73 -3.54
C GLN A 97 -16.17 -4.68 -3.09
N LEU A 98 -15.51 -5.83 -2.96
CA LEU A 98 -14.10 -5.96 -2.58
C LEU A 98 -13.17 -4.98 -3.34
N LYS A 99 -13.32 -4.89 -4.66
CA LYS A 99 -12.50 -4.01 -5.52
C LYS A 99 -12.61 -2.53 -5.11
N ARG A 100 -13.84 -2.03 -4.96
CA ARG A 100 -14.10 -0.61 -4.62
C ARG A 100 -13.56 -0.27 -3.23
N ARG A 101 -13.82 -1.12 -2.23
CA ARG A 101 -13.32 -0.94 -0.85
C ARG A 101 -11.80 -1.06 -0.77
N PHE A 102 -11.20 -1.92 -1.58
CA PHE A 102 -9.74 -2.05 -1.67
C PHE A 102 -9.09 -0.78 -2.21
N TYR A 103 -9.60 -0.24 -3.32
CA TYR A 103 -9.05 0.98 -3.93
C TYR A 103 -9.24 2.20 -3.04
N LEU A 104 -10.44 2.43 -2.51
CA LEU A 104 -10.73 3.60 -1.69
C LEU A 104 -9.83 3.67 -0.45
N ARG A 105 -9.64 2.55 0.25
CA ARG A 105 -8.79 2.52 1.46
C ARG A 105 -7.33 2.87 1.17
N ARG A 106 -6.83 2.51 -0.02
CA ARG A 106 -5.42 2.74 -0.41
C ARG A 106 -5.20 4.15 -0.94
N ILE A 107 -6.11 4.60 -1.81
CA ILE A 107 -6.09 5.96 -2.37
C ILE A 107 -6.21 6.98 -1.23
N LEU A 108 -7.17 6.81 -0.31
CA LEU A 108 -7.37 7.73 0.82
C LEU A 108 -6.21 7.73 1.82
N ARG A 109 -5.33 6.73 1.81
CA ARG A 109 -4.14 6.71 2.66
C ARG A 109 -2.95 7.44 2.02
N ILE A 110 -2.73 7.24 0.72
CA ILE A 110 -1.53 7.71 0.03
C ILE A 110 -1.72 9.10 -0.57
N VAL A 111 -2.86 9.31 -1.24
CA VAL A 111 -3.13 10.54 -2.00
C VAL A 111 -3.12 11.78 -1.11
N PRO A 112 -3.79 11.83 0.06
CA PRO A 112 -3.82 13.06 0.85
C PRO A 112 -2.42 13.50 1.29
N LEU A 113 -1.62 12.55 1.80
CA LEU A 113 -0.28 12.85 2.28
C LEU A 113 0.65 13.28 1.14
N TYR A 114 0.58 12.58 0.01
CA TYR A 114 1.39 12.92 -1.16
C TYR A 114 1.04 14.31 -1.72
N PHE A 115 -0.24 14.63 -1.86
CA PHE A 115 -0.66 15.94 -2.35
C PHE A 115 -0.31 17.08 -1.40
N CYS A 116 -0.34 16.86 -0.07
CA CYS A 116 0.16 17.83 0.90
C CYS A 116 1.65 18.12 0.67
N TRP A 117 2.46 17.07 0.49
CA TRP A 117 3.90 17.24 0.26
C TRP A 117 4.22 17.86 -1.10
N LEU A 118 3.47 17.48 -2.14
CA LEU A 118 3.58 18.05 -3.47
C LEU A 118 3.21 19.55 -3.47
N ALA A 119 2.14 19.93 -2.78
CA ALA A 119 1.73 21.32 -2.62
C ALA A 119 2.75 22.16 -1.84
N PHE A 120 3.48 21.56 -0.90
CA PHE A 120 4.57 22.21 -0.19
C PHE A 120 5.83 22.36 -1.06
N MET A 121 6.18 21.34 -1.84
CA MET A 121 7.39 21.36 -2.68
C MET A 121 7.26 22.25 -3.91
N ILE A 122 6.07 22.39 -4.49
CA ILE A 122 5.87 23.25 -5.66
C ILE A 122 6.37 24.69 -5.38
N PRO A 123 5.85 25.45 -4.39
CA PRO A 123 6.36 26.78 -4.08
C PRO A 123 7.84 26.79 -3.68
N TRP A 124 8.31 25.76 -2.97
CA TRP A 124 9.71 25.65 -2.57
C TRP A 124 10.65 25.58 -3.79
N THR A 125 10.29 24.77 -4.79
CA THR A 125 11.06 24.61 -6.04
C THR A 125 11.01 25.83 -6.96
N TYR A 126 9.90 26.58 -7.00
CA TYR A 126 9.83 27.83 -7.77
C TYR A 126 10.37 29.06 -7.03
N GLY A 127 10.45 29.00 -5.69
CA GLY A 127 10.87 30.12 -4.83
C GLY A 127 12.35 30.07 -4.44
N THR A 128 13.04 28.95 -4.68
CA THR A 128 14.48 28.81 -4.45
C THR A 128 15.14 28.32 -5.73
N ASP A 129 16.22 28.97 -6.18
CA ASP A 129 17.02 28.53 -7.35
C ASP A 129 17.74 27.19 -7.14
N TRP A 130 17.39 26.46 -6.06
CA TRP A 130 18.05 25.25 -5.59
C TRP A 130 17.92 24.07 -6.57
N LEU A 131 16.90 24.07 -7.44
CA LEU A 131 16.71 23.05 -8.49
C LEU A 131 17.17 23.49 -9.90
N GLY A 132 17.77 24.67 -10.05
CA GLY A 132 18.55 25.07 -11.23
C GLY A 132 17.79 25.32 -12.54
N ASP A 133 16.54 24.90 -12.68
CA ASP A 133 15.67 25.22 -13.82
C ASP A 133 14.20 25.17 -13.39
N GLN A 134 13.36 26.03 -13.98
CA GLN A 134 11.92 25.96 -13.73
C GLN A 134 11.37 24.63 -14.24
N ILE A 135 10.85 23.82 -13.30
CA ILE A 135 10.24 22.53 -13.63
C ILE A 135 9.08 22.77 -14.60
N PRO A 136 9.03 22.11 -15.77
CA PRO A 136 7.99 22.37 -16.73
C PRO A 136 6.63 21.89 -16.18
N TYR A 137 5.56 22.65 -16.40
CA TYR A 137 4.21 22.32 -15.90
C TYR A 137 3.74 20.91 -16.28
N ARG A 138 4.19 20.38 -17.43
CA ARG A 138 3.95 18.99 -17.85
C ARG A 138 4.46 17.97 -16.82
N PHE A 139 5.59 18.24 -16.18
CA PHE A 139 6.18 17.34 -15.19
C PHE A 139 5.43 17.40 -13.86
N VAL A 140 4.92 18.58 -13.48
CA VAL A 140 4.01 18.72 -12.33
C VAL A 140 2.74 17.89 -12.54
N ALA A 141 2.16 17.93 -13.75
CA ALA A 141 1.00 17.11 -14.10
C ALA A 141 1.30 15.60 -14.03
N LEU A 142 2.47 15.17 -14.52
CA LEU A 142 2.92 13.78 -14.40
C LEU A 142 3.12 13.35 -12.94
N CYS A 143 3.66 14.24 -12.09
CA CYS A 143 3.79 14.01 -10.65
C CYS A 143 2.43 13.89 -9.97
N ALA A 144 1.48 14.76 -10.28
CA ALA A 144 0.11 14.68 -9.77
C ALA A 144 -0.62 13.40 -10.20
N GLY A 145 -0.32 12.90 -11.40
CA GLY A 145 -0.86 11.64 -11.93
C GLY A 145 -0.13 10.38 -11.49
N PHE A 146 0.95 10.47 -10.71
CA PHE A 146 1.86 9.33 -10.40
C PHE A 146 2.48 8.65 -11.64
N LEU A 147 2.54 9.36 -12.78
CA LEU A 147 3.04 8.84 -14.07
C LEU A 147 4.49 9.23 -14.38
N PHE A 148 5.12 10.03 -13.52
CA PHE A 148 6.49 10.52 -13.71
C PHE A 148 7.54 9.40 -13.85
N ASN A 149 7.31 8.23 -13.24
CA ASN A 149 8.16 7.04 -13.41
C ASN A 149 8.17 6.48 -14.84
N MET A 150 7.16 6.79 -15.67
CA MET A 150 7.10 6.32 -17.06
C MET A 150 7.90 7.20 -18.01
N VAL A 151 8.42 8.34 -17.54
CA VAL A 151 9.23 9.26 -18.35
C VAL A 151 10.71 9.05 -18.01
N PRO A 152 11.57 8.73 -19.00
CA PRO A 152 13.01 8.62 -18.79
C PRO A 152 13.58 9.91 -18.18
N GLY A 153 14.34 9.78 -17.08
CA GLY A 153 14.91 10.93 -16.35
C GLY A 153 13.95 11.64 -15.41
N GLY A 154 12.68 11.21 -15.34
CA GLY A 154 11.67 11.77 -14.43
C GLY A 154 11.53 11.03 -13.10
N GLN A 155 12.31 9.99 -12.85
CA GLN A 155 12.04 9.02 -11.79
C GLN A 155 12.10 9.61 -10.39
N GLU A 156 12.98 10.57 -10.12
CA GLU A 156 13.13 11.23 -8.80
C GLU A 156 11.82 11.88 -8.30
N GLY A 157 10.99 12.38 -9.23
CA GLY A 157 9.80 13.17 -8.93
C GLY A 157 10.12 14.53 -8.30
N ILE A 158 9.09 15.35 -8.08
CA ILE A 158 9.23 16.63 -7.36
C ILE A 158 9.43 16.40 -5.86
N VAL A 159 8.73 15.41 -5.32
CA VAL A 159 8.87 14.99 -3.93
C VAL A 159 9.99 13.95 -3.88
N TRP A 160 11.07 14.25 -3.17
CA TRP A 160 12.21 13.37 -3.10
C TRP A 160 11.81 11.99 -2.52
N ALA A 161 12.36 10.91 -3.10
CA ALA A 161 11.97 9.51 -2.84
C ALA A 161 10.52 9.12 -3.20
N SER A 162 9.74 9.97 -3.87
CA SER A 162 8.35 9.64 -4.27
C SER A 162 8.23 8.61 -5.38
N TRP A 163 9.33 8.26 -6.04
CA TRP A 163 9.40 7.24 -7.08
C TRP A 163 8.79 5.91 -6.65
N THR A 164 8.96 5.51 -5.38
CA THR A 164 8.36 4.29 -4.83
C THR A 164 6.82 4.38 -4.76
N LEU A 165 6.27 5.56 -4.44
CA LEU A 165 4.83 5.80 -4.43
C LEU A 165 4.23 5.75 -5.84
N GLY A 166 4.93 6.30 -6.84
CA GLY A 166 4.50 6.21 -8.23
C GLY A 166 4.42 4.75 -8.70
N VAL A 167 5.44 3.94 -8.37
CA VAL A 167 5.43 2.49 -8.65
C VAL A 167 4.29 1.80 -7.90
N GLU A 168 4.08 2.11 -6.63
CA GLU A 168 3.01 1.53 -5.81
C GLU A 168 1.62 1.80 -6.41
N MET A 169 1.36 3.02 -6.90
CA MET A 169 0.10 3.37 -7.56
C MET A 169 -0.12 2.61 -8.87
N LEU A 170 0.94 2.42 -9.68
CA LEU A 170 0.88 1.61 -10.89
C LEU A 170 0.63 0.12 -10.57
N VAL A 171 1.31 -0.42 -9.56
CA VAL A 171 1.10 -1.79 -9.09
C VAL A 171 -0.35 -1.98 -8.63
N TYR A 172 -0.91 -1.04 -7.86
CA TYR A 172 -2.31 -1.12 -7.43
C TYR A 172 -3.30 -1.04 -8.58
N LEU A 173 -3.03 -0.22 -9.60
CA LEU A 173 -3.85 -0.14 -10.81
C LEU A 173 -3.82 -1.44 -11.61
N ALA A 174 -2.64 -2.05 -11.75
CA ALA A 174 -2.46 -3.32 -12.45
C ALA A 174 -3.01 -4.53 -11.66
N PHE A 175 -3.11 -4.42 -10.33
CA PHE A 175 -3.36 -5.56 -9.45
C PHE A 175 -4.67 -6.33 -9.70
N PRO A 176 -5.86 -5.71 -9.89
CA PRO A 176 -7.04 -6.50 -10.21
C PRO A 176 -6.99 -7.08 -11.62
N PHE A 177 -6.35 -6.42 -12.59
CA PHE A 177 -6.15 -7.04 -13.90
C PHE A 177 -5.34 -8.33 -13.71
N LEU A 178 -4.25 -8.28 -12.94
CA LEU A 178 -3.46 -9.47 -12.64
C LEU A 178 -4.29 -10.55 -11.92
N PHE A 179 -5.04 -10.19 -10.87
CA PHE A 179 -5.81 -11.15 -10.06
C PHE A 179 -6.98 -11.79 -10.82
N PHE A 180 -7.69 -11.05 -11.68
CA PHE A 180 -8.82 -11.60 -12.46
C PHE A 180 -8.36 -12.41 -13.67
N PHE A 181 -7.26 -12.00 -14.33
CA PHE A 181 -6.75 -12.71 -15.50
C PHE A 181 -5.85 -13.91 -15.15
N VAL A 182 -5.02 -13.81 -14.10
CA VAL A 182 -4.10 -14.87 -13.67
C VAL A 182 -4.75 -15.76 -12.61
N ASN A 183 -5.73 -16.56 -13.01
CA ASN A 183 -6.36 -17.58 -12.16
C ASN A 183 -5.79 -19.00 -12.39
N THR A 184 -4.76 -19.14 -13.23
CA THR A 184 -4.18 -20.45 -13.58
C THR A 184 -2.72 -20.26 -13.99
N ALA A 185 -1.83 -21.17 -13.59
CA ALA A 185 -0.40 -21.14 -13.92
C ALA A 185 -0.13 -20.97 -15.43
N GLY A 186 -0.97 -21.56 -16.30
CA GLY A 186 -0.86 -21.40 -17.75
C GLY A 186 -1.14 -19.98 -18.28
N ARG A 187 -1.97 -19.18 -17.58
CA ARG A 187 -2.20 -17.77 -17.94
C ARG A 187 -1.12 -16.83 -17.40
N ALA A 188 -0.39 -17.24 -16.36
CA ALA A 188 0.77 -16.51 -15.86
C ALA A 188 1.94 -16.57 -16.86
N VAL A 189 2.15 -17.73 -17.50
CA VAL A 189 3.22 -17.93 -18.49
C VAL A 189 2.95 -17.18 -19.79
N LEU A 190 1.69 -16.95 -20.16
CA LEU A 190 1.32 -16.18 -21.37
C LEU A 190 1.59 -14.67 -21.28
N LEU A 191 1.85 -14.14 -20.09
CA LEU A 191 2.12 -12.72 -19.84
C LEU A 191 3.61 -12.41 -19.61
N LEU A 192 4.46 -13.45 -19.59
CA LEU A 192 5.93 -13.38 -19.50
C LEU A 192 6.54 -13.47 -20.89
#